data_AF-W7Q1E5-F1
#
_entry.id   AF-W7Q1E5-F1
#
_cell.length_a   1.000
_cell.length_b   1.000
_cell.length_c   1.000
_cell.angle_alpha   90.00
_cell.angle_beta   90.00
_cell.angle_gamma   90.00
#
_symmetry.space_group_name_H-M   'P 1'
#
loop_
_entity.id
_entity.type
_entity.pdbx_description
1 polymer ?
#
loop_
_entity_poly.entity_id
_entity_poly.type
_entity_poly.pdbx_seq_one_letter_code
_entity_poly.pdbx_strand_id
1 'polypeptide(L)' 'MAKEIESPCVSVCRLKGDLCVGCGRSLEEIRHWKAMKRPEKIATVKRADQRLKKMAPISESMAPTEQT' A
#
# COMPACT_ATOMS: atom_id res chain seq x y z
N MET A 1 5.72 -6.46 21.40
CA MET A 1 6.20 -5.78 20.17
C MET A 1 5.01 -5.66 19.24
N ALA A 2 4.46 -4.46 19.12
CA ALA A 2 3.10 -4.24 18.65
C ALA A 2 3.01 -4.36 17.13
N LYS A 3 2.84 -5.58 16.62
CA LYS A 3 2.39 -5.97 15.26
C LYS A 3 2.28 -4.75 14.35
N GLU A 4 3.45 -4.35 13.82
CA GLU A 4 3.57 -3.17 12.98
C GLU A 4 2.75 -3.44 11.73
N ILE A 5 1.94 -2.46 11.30
CA ILE A 5 1.23 -2.59 10.03
C ILE A 5 2.29 -2.80 8.96
N GLU A 6 2.28 -3.98 8.35
CA GLU A 6 3.25 -4.36 7.34
C GLU A 6 3.15 -3.37 6.19
N SER A 7 4.28 -2.71 5.89
CA SER A 7 4.30 -1.77 4.78
C SER A 7 4.25 -2.60 3.48
N PRO A 8 3.39 -2.28 2.51
CA PRO A 8 3.36 -2.94 1.21
C PRO A 8 4.55 -2.54 0.33
N CYS A 9 5.63 -2.05 0.95
CA CYS A 9 6.84 -1.65 0.25
C CYS A 9 7.59 -2.92 -0.14
N VAL A 10 7.62 -3.20 -1.44
CA VAL A 10 8.39 -4.31 -2.01
C VAL A 10 9.90 -4.01 -2.07
N SER A 11 10.37 -2.97 -1.37
CA SER A 11 11.74 -2.42 -1.47
C SER A 11 12.21 -2.06 -2.89
N VAL A 12 11.27 -1.99 -3.84
CA VAL A 12 11.47 -1.57 -5.22
C VAL A 12 10.72 -0.26 -5.42
N CYS A 13 11.39 0.87 -5.19
CA CYS A 13 10.82 2.19 -5.42
C CYS A 13 10.93 2.56 -6.91
N ARG A 14 9.79 2.58 -7.59
CA ARG A 14 9.67 3.10 -8.95
C ARG A 14 8.69 4.27 -8.93
N LEU A 15 9.19 5.48 -8.79
CA LEU A 15 8.37 6.70 -8.75
C LEU A 15 8.08 7.17 -10.18
N LYS A 16 6.81 7.39 -10.49
CA LYS A 16 6.34 8.05 -11.71
C LYS A 16 5.62 9.33 -11.27
N GLY A 17 6.35 10.44 -11.24
CA GLY A 17 5.90 11.66 -10.57
C GLY A 17 5.76 11.43 -9.07
N ASP A 18 4.58 11.71 -8.53
CA ASP A 18 4.28 11.60 -7.10
C ASP A 18 3.76 10.22 -6.68
N LEU A 19 3.78 9.22 -7.56
CA LEU A 19 3.23 7.89 -7.30
C LEU A 19 4.26 6.79 -7.52
N CYS A 20 4.45 5.94 -6.51
CA CYS A 20 5.30 4.75 -6.60
C CYS A 20 4.52 3.65 -7.30
N VAL A 21 4.89 3.30 -8.53
CA VAL A 21 4.29 2.20 -9.29
C VAL A 21 4.80 0.82 -8.84
N GLY A 22 5.80 0.76 -7.96
CA GLY A 22 6.27 -0.48 -7.35
C GLY A 22 5.37 -0.98 -6.22
N CYS A 23 4.97 -0.08 -5.31
CA CYS A 23 4.09 -0.41 -4.18
C CYS A 23 2.68 0.18 -4.28
N GLY A 24 2.40 1.02 -5.29
CA GLY A 24 1.11 1.67 -5.51
C GLY A 24 0.81 2.89 -4.62
N ARG A 25 1.76 3.32 -3.78
CA ARG A 25 1.58 4.44 -2.83
C ARG A 25 2.02 5.77 -3.41
N SER A 26 1.35 6.86 -3.02
CA SER A 26 1.87 8.21 -3.32
C SER A 26 3.02 8.60 -2.40
N LEU A 27 3.82 9.57 -2.84
CA LEU A 27 4.91 10.17 -2.09
C LEU A 27 4.41 10.78 -0.77
N GLU A 28 3.22 11.40 -0.80
CA GLU A 28 2.54 11.90 0.40
C GLU A 28 2.18 10.77 1.35
N GLU A 29 1.60 9.66 0.86
CA GLU A 29 1.30 8.49 1.69
C GLU A 29 2.55 7.87 2.31
N ILE A 30 3.70 7.92 1.62
CA ILE A 30 4.99 7.46 2.13
C ILE A 30 5.52 8.41 3.22
N ARG A 31 5.45 9.73 3.00
CA ARG A 31 5.87 10.75 3.98
C ARG A 31 5.00 10.71 5.24
N HIS A 32 3.68 10.63 5.06
CA HIS A 32 2.72 10.59 6.16
C HIS A 32 2.70 9.23 6.88
N TRP A 33 3.28 8.17 6.32
CA TRP A 33 3.28 6.84 6.93
C TRP A 33 3.79 6.82 8.37
N LYS A 34 4.85 7.59 8.69
CA LYS A 34 5.37 7.68 10.06
C LYS A 34 4.40 8.40 11.01
N ALA A 35 3.58 9.31 10.50
CA ALA A 35 2.61 10.08 11.27
C ALA A 35 1.21 9.43 11.34
N MET A 36 0.88 8.51 10.42
CA MET A 36 -0.42 7.84 10.33
C MET A 36 -0.66 6.89 11.50
N LYS A 37 -1.90 6.88 12.01
CA LYS A 37 -2.38 5.87 12.96
C LYS A 37 -2.64 4.53 12.27
N ARG A 38 -2.73 3.46 13.05
CA ARG A 38 -3.04 2.10 12.56
C ARG A 38 -4.17 2.03 11.50
N PRO A 39 -5.37 2.61 11.72
CA PRO A 39 -6.44 2.55 10.72
C PRO A 39 -6.09 3.29 9.42
N GLU A 40 -5.39 4.42 9.50
CA GLU A 40 -4.95 5.18 8.32
C GLU A 40 -3.90 4.40 7.53
N LYS A 41 -2.95 3.77 8.22
CA LYS A 41 -1.96 2.88 7.61
C LYS A 41 -2.66 1.78 6.81
N ILE A 42 -3.62 1.07 7.41
CA ILE A 42 -4.38 0.00 6.75
C ILE A 42 -5.11 0.51 5.51
N ALA A 43 -5.77 1.67 5.61
CA ALA A 43 -6.47 2.27 4.48
C ALA A 43 -5.51 2.61 3.33
N THR A 44 -4.34 3.16 3.63
CA THR A 44 -3.30 3.46 2.64
C THR A 44 -2.74 2.18 2.01
N VAL A 45 -2.48 1.12 2.79
CA VAL A 45 -2.05 -0.18 2.22
C VAL A 45 -3.09 -0.72 1.26
N LYS A 46 -4.37 -0.75 1.67
CA LYS A 46 -5.47 -1.21 0.81
C LYS A 46 -5.61 -0.37 -0.46
N ARG A 47 -5.50 0.95 -0.37
CA ARG A 47 -5.55 1.84 -1.55
C ARG A 47 -4.39 1.58 -2.50
N ALA A 48 -3.20 1.35 -1.96
CA ALA A 48 -2.01 1.08 -2.75
C ALA A 48 -2.11 -0.27 -3.48
N ASP A 49 -2.56 -1.32 -2.78
CA ASP A 49 -2.87 -2.63 -3.35
C ASP A 49 -3.93 -2.54 -4.46
N GLN A 50 -5.03 -1.82 -4.22
CA GLN A 50 -6.08 -1.60 -5.22
C GLN A 50 -5.56 -0.87 -6.46
N ARG A 51 -4.67 0.12 -6.28
CA ARG A 51 -4.03 0.82 -7.40
C ARG A 51 -3.11 -0.11 -8.17
N LEU A 52 -2.32 -0.92 -7.47
CA LEU A 52 -1.42 -1.88 -8.09
C LEU A 52 -2.21 -2.91 -8.90
N LYS A 53 -3.32 -3.44 -8.36
CA LYS A 53 -4.27 -4.32 -9.06
C LYS A 53 -4.95 -3.68 -10.26
N LYS A 54 -5.22 -2.38 -10.24
CA LYS A 54 -5.71 -1.63 -11.41
C LYS A 54 -4.64 -1.46 -12.50
N MET A 55 -3.37 -1.40 -12.11
CA MET A 55 -2.25 -1.22 -13.04
C MET A 55 -1.73 -2.54 -13.61
N ALA A 56 -1.78 -3.62 -12.82
CA ALA A 56 -1.49 -4.96 -13.29
C ALA A 56 -2.67 -5.48 -14.12
N PRO A 57 -2.46 -5.90 -15.39
CA PRO A 57 -3.54 -6.48 -16.18
C PRO A 57 -3.99 -7.79 -15.52
N ILE A 58 -5.17 -7.72 -14.88
CA ILE A 58 -6.08 -8.81 -14.53
C ILE A 58 -5.51 -10.23 -14.66
N SER A 59 -4.82 -10.70 -13.61
CA SER A 59 -4.77 -12.12 -13.29
C SER A 59 -4.95 -12.29 -11.79
N GLU A 60 -6.14 -12.82 -11.46
CA GLU A 60 -6.55 -13.48 -10.22
C GLU A 60 -6.67 -12.67 -8.91
N SER A 61 -7.94 -12.40 -8.59
CA SER A 61 -8.60 -12.84 -7.35
C SER A 61 -7.71 -13.27 -6.19
N MET A 62 -7.81 -12.49 -5.10
CA MET A 62 -8.00 -12.92 -3.70
C MET A 62 -7.09 -12.13 -2.74
N ALA A 63 -7.75 -11.36 -1.87
CA ALA A 63 -7.56 -11.42 -0.44
C ALA A 63 -8.56 -10.48 0.23
N PRO A 64 -9.76 -10.95 0.61
CA PRO A 64 -10.42 -10.42 1.78
C PRO A 64 -9.59 -10.90 2.98
N THR A 65 -8.64 -10.10 3.47
CA THR A 65 -8.03 -10.42 4.78
C THR A 65 -9.05 -10.08 5.85
N GLU A 66 -9.80 -11.13 6.18
CA GLU A 66 -10.56 -11.40 7.38
C GLU A 66 -10.07 -10.58 8.59
N GLN A 67 -10.99 -9.77 9.12
CA GLN A 67 -10.88 -9.18 10.44
C GLN A 67 -11.46 -10.24 11.39
N THR A 68 -10.61 -10.88 12.19
CA THR A 68 -11.03 -11.53 13.44
C THR A 68 -10.91 -10.56 14.60
#